data_AF-A0A2H3SK70-F1
#
_entry.id   AF-A0A2H3SK70-F1
#
_cell.length_a   1.000
_cell.length_b   1.000
_cell.length_c   1.000
_cell.angle_alpha   90.00
_cell.angle_beta   90.00
_cell.angle_gamma   90.00
#
_symmetry.space_group_name_H-M   'P 1'
#
loop_
_entity.id
_entity.type
_entity.pdbx_description
1 polymer ?
#
loop_
_entity_poly.entity_id
_entity_poly.type
_entity_poly.pdbx_seq_one_letter_code
_entity_poly.pdbx_strand_id
1 'polypeptide(L)'
;MLLVIDIEDVDNQGLPLEAGLTGLWEGVHSPWTIIRQKQEVPRNAYELIALELMHFVGIYFYAYKEVPTSTQIRFEACRIILASEASSYPDNSSSSWLRDLIMSEYNTARQAAREPIRSTIENKLPILLPKGCKTLFESCPLEAQLQAYLRAHRSDDPPTDLRLQENVTRQIQQTENQSTLTAQPIADWLVGLVNFSTTWLESSRFRAQAL
;
A
#
# COMPACT_ATOMS: atom_id res chain seq x y z
N MET A 1 -15.05 -7.69 26.73
CA MET A 1 -16.08 -8.36 25.90
C MET A 1 -15.70 -8.08 24.45
N LEU A 2 -14.92 -8.98 23.86
CA LEU A 2 -14.47 -8.87 22.47
C LEU A 2 -15.55 -9.48 21.58
N LEU A 3 -16.03 -8.72 20.61
CA LEU A 3 -16.97 -9.22 19.60
C LEU A 3 -16.18 -10.07 18.60
N VAL A 4 -16.47 -11.36 18.61
CA VAL A 4 -16.09 -12.32 17.56
C VAL A 4 -17.01 -12.02 16.37
N ILE A 5 -16.42 -11.71 15.21
CA ILE A 5 -17.16 -11.66 13.95
C ILE A 5 -16.95 -13.03 13.30
N ASP A 6 -17.97 -13.87 13.38
CA ASP A 6 -18.10 -15.07 12.56
C ASP A 6 -18.27 -14.64 11.10
N ILE A 7 -17.38 -15.08 10.23
CA ILE A 7 -17.54 -15.00 8.79
C ILE A 7 -17.79 -16.43 8.31
N GLU A 8 -19.06 -16.76 8.09
CA GLU A 8 -19.47 -17.98 7.41
C GLU A 8 -19.08 -17.96 5.92
N ASP A 9 -18.76 -19.17 5.47
CA ASP A 9 -18.44 -19.64 4.12
C ASP A 9 -19.01 -18.83 2.94
N VAL A 10 -18.11 -18.43 2.04
CA VAL A 10 -18.42 -18.32 0.61
C VAL A 10 -17.40 -19.13 -0.16
N ASP A 11 -17.83 -20.33 -0.55
CA ASP A 11 -17.21 -21.19 -1.54
C ASP A 11 -17.07 -20.42 -2.86
N ASN A 12 -15.83 -20.18 -3.32
CA ASN A 12 -15.58 -19.77 -4.69
C ASN A 12 -14.31 -20.44 -5.21
N GLN A 13 -14.50 -21.46 -6.03
CA GLN A 13 -13.46 -22.15 -6.76
C GLN A 13 -12.77 -21.19 -7.75
N GLY A 14 -11.56 -20.76 -7.38
CA GLY A 14 -10.60 -20.07 -8.23
C GLY A 14 -9.20 -20.41 -7.76
N LEU A 15 -8.34 -20.83 -8.69
CA LEU A 15 -6.99 -21.40 -8.50
C LEU A 15 -6.10 -20.66 -7.47
N PRO A 16 -5.19 -21.36 -6.76
CA PRO A 16 -4.59 -20.85 -5.54
C PRO A 16 -3.46 -19.85 -5.81
N LEU A 17 -3.62 -18.63 -5.29
CA LEU A 17 -2.55 -17.64 -5.08
C LEU A 17 -1.61 -18.02 -3.90
N GLU A 18 -1.79 -19.19 -3.31
CA GLU A 18 -1.18 -19.57 -2.04
C GLU A 18 0.31 -19.96 -2.14
N ALA A 19 0.82 -20.24 -3.34
CA ALA A 19 2.20 -20.70 -3.50
C ALA A 19 3.26 -19.58 -3.47
N GLY A 20 2.86 -18.31 -3.58
CA GLY A 20 3.81 -17.18 -3.72
C GLY A 20 4.09 -16.41 -2.43
N LEU A 21 3.20 -16.45 -1.45
CA LEU A 21 3.30 -15.61 -0.25
C LEU A 21 3.97 -16.32 0.92
N THR A 22 3.79 -17.64 1.07
CA THR A 22 4.41 -18.43 2.15
C THR A 22 5.95 -18.36 2.09
N GLY A 23 6.53 -18.40 0.89
CA GLY A 23 7.98 -18.31 0.70
C GLY A 23 8.60 -16.92 0.94
N LEU A 24 7.82 -15.83 0.93
CA LEU A 24 8.34 -14.47 1.17
C LEU A 24 8.71 -14.23 2.64
N TRP A 25 8.16 -15.03 3.57
CA TRP A 25 8.33 -14.85 5.02
C TRP A 25 9.20 -15.94 5.67
N GLU A 26 9.58 -16.98 4.92
CA GLU A 26 10.33 -18.14 5.43
C GLU A 26 11.85 -17.93 5.55
N GLY A 27 12.40 -16.82 5.03
CA GLY A 27 13.86 -16.57 5.00
C GLY A 27 14.36 -15.31 5.70
N VAL A 28 13.47 -14.44 6.18
CA VAL A 28 13.86 -13.15 6.75
C VAL A 28 14.20 -13.34 8.23
N HIS A 29 15.43 -13.01 8.63
CA HIS A 29 15.79 -12.81 10.03
C HIS A 29 14.66 -12.09 10.75
N SER A 30 14.00 -12.78 11.70
CA SER A 30 13.00 -12.27 12.64
C SER A 30 12.65 -10.78 12.42
N PRO A 31 11.50 -10.45 11.80
CA PRO A 31 11.09 -9.07 11.49
C PRO A 31 11.20 -8.10 12.69
N TRP A 32 11.18 -8.68 13.90
CA TRP A 32 11.31 -8.06 15.21
C TRP A 32 12.66 -7.38 15.50
N THR A 33 13.75 -7.77 14.84
CA THR A 33 15.09 -7.19 15.12
C THR A 33 15.27 -5.81 14.48
N ILE A 34 14.50 -5.47 13.44
CA ILE A 34 14.69 -4.25 12.66
C ILE A 34 13.90 -3.04 13.24
N ILE A 35 12.78 -3.27 13.93
CA ILE A 35 11.82 -2.20 14.32
C ILE A 35 12.25 -1.39 15.57
N ARG A 36 13.50 -1.51 16.05
CA ARG A 36 13.98 -0.80 17.25
C ARG A 36 14.96 0.35 16.98
N GLN A 37 15.23 0.71 15.74
CA GLN A 37 16.25 1.73 15.46
C GLN A 37 15.64 2.99 14.84
N LYS A 38 15.52 4.01 15.71
CA LYS A 38 15.27 5.43 15.43
C LYS A 38 13.94 5.72 14.71
N GLN A 39 13.05 6.41 15.42
CA GLN A 39 11.79 6.88 14.86
C GLN A 39 12.06 7.96 13.80
N GLU A 40 12.29 7.52 12.57
CA GLU A 40 12.31 8.42 11.42
C GLU A 40 10.87 8.68 10.99
N VAL A 41 10.52 9.97 10.88
CA VAL A 41 9.20 10.39 10.43
C VAL A 41 9.10 10.04 8.94
N PRO A 42 8.06 9.31 8.50
CA PRO A 42 7.92 8.95 7.09
C PRO A 42 7.92 10.21 6.22
N ARG A 43 8.71 10.16 5.15
CA ARG A 43 8.95 11.29 4.25
C ARG A 43 7.93 11.36 3.13
N ASN A 44 7.22 10.26 2.87
CA ASN A 44 6.24 10.14 1.80
C ASN A 44 5.17 9.09 2.13
N ALA A 45 4.14 9.02 1.28
CA ALA A 45 3.01 8.10 1.42
C ALA A 45 3.44 6.63 1.52
N TYR A 46 4.39 6.21 0.68
CA TYR A 46 4.89 4.83 0.65
C TYR A 46 5.50 4.45 2.00
N GLU A 47 6.41 5.27 2.52
CA GLU A 47 7.07 5.03 3.81
C GLU A 47 6.07 4.96 4.97
N LEU A 48 5.04 5.81 4.94
CA LEU A 48 4.01 5.82 5.97
C LEU A 48 3.17 4.54 5.95
N ILE A 49 2.63 4.20 4.77
CA ILE A 49 1.82 2.99 4.59
C ILE A 49 2.64 1.75 4.94
N ALA A 50 3.89 1.68 4.48
CA ALA A 50 4.77 0.55 4.75
C ALA A 50 5.06 0.38 6.25
N LEU A 51 5.32 1.48 6.97
CA LEU A 51 5.53 1.45 8.42
C LEU A 51 4.29 0.97 9.19
N GLU A 52 3.11 1.48 8.85
CA GLU A 52 1.84 1.08 9.49
C GLU A 52 1.50 -0.38 9.18
N LEU A 53 1.70 -0.83 7.95
CA LEU A 53 1.47 -2.24 7.58
C LEU A 53 2.46 -3.18 8.27
N MET A 54 3.74 -2.82 8.39
CA MET A 54 4.70 -3.60 9.16
C MET A 54 4.29 -3.68 10.64
N HIS A 55 3.74 -2.59 11.19
CA HIS A 55 3.20 -2.61 12.56
C HIS A 55 1.99 -3.54 12.69
N PHE A 56 1.04 -3.47 11.75
CA PHE A 56 -0.10 -4.37 11.70
C PHE A 56 0.33 -5.84 11.61
N VAL A 57 1.24 -6.18 10.70
CA VAL A 57 1.78 -7.54 10.55
C VAL A 57 2.36 -8.03 11.87
N GLY A 58 3.08 -7.17 12.59
CA GLY A 58 3.58 -7.49 13.92
C GLY A 58 2.45 -7.78 14.92
N ILE A 59 1.48 -6.88 15.06
CA ILE A 59 0.35 -7.09 15.99
C ILE A 59 -0.41 -8.38 15.63
N TYR A 60 -0.69 -8.59 14.35
CA TYR A 60 -1.40 -9.76 13.84
C TYR A 60 -0.66 -11.05 14.19
N PHE A 61 0.64 -11.13 13.89
CA PHE A 61 1.45 -12.30 14.22
C PHE A 61 1.53 -12.53 15.73
N TYR A 62 1.63 -11.48 16.54
CA TYR A 62 1.64 -11.63 18.00
C TYR A 62 0.34 -12.27 18.51
N ALA A 63 -0.80 -11.85 17.97
CA ALA A 63 -2.12 -12.32 18.36
C ALA A 63 -2.46 -13.72 17.82
N TYR A 64 -2.22 -13.97 16.53
CA TYR A 64 -2.71 -15.16 15.82
C TYR A 64 -1.62 -16.21 15.54
N LYS A 65 -0.33 -15.87 15.73
CA LYS A 65 0.83 -16.73 15.39
C LYS A 65 0.93 -17.09 13.91
N GLU A 66 0.28 -16.31 13.06
CA GLU A 66 0.24 -16.47 11.60
C GLU A 66 0.61 -15.14 10.93
N VAL A 67 1.05 -15.22 9.67
CA VAL A 67 1.29 -14.05 8.83
C VAL A 67 -0.01 -13.69 8.12
N PRO A 68 -0.43 -12.41 8.10
CA PRO A 68 -1.66 -12.03 7.43
C PRO A 68 -1.58 -12.29 5.92
N THR A 69 -2.70 -12.70 5.34
CA THR A 69 -2.84 -12.91 3.90
C THR A 69 -2.75 -11.60 3.12
N SER A 70 -2.48 -11.66 1.82
CA SER A 70 -2.45 -10.46 0.96
C SER A 70 -3.76 -9.67 1.02
N THR A 71 -4.91 -10.35 1.13
CA THR A 71 -6.22 -9.72 1.29
C THR A 71 -6.33 -8.98 2.62
N GLN A 72 -5.85 -9.57 3.73
CA GLN A 72 -5.83 -8.91 5.05
C GLN A 72 -4.88 -7.70 5.06
N ILE A 73 -3.71 -7.80 4.42
CA ILE A 73 -2.77 -6.68 4.27
C ILE A 73 -3.42 -5.56 3.43
N ARG A 74 -4.07 -5.89 2.32
CA ARG A 74 -4.78 -4.90 1.49
C ARG A 74 -5.92 -4.24 2.25
N PHE A 75 -6.72 -5.02 2.97
CA PHE A 75 -7.80 -4.51 3.80
C PHE A 75 -7.30 -3.47 4.80
N GLU A 76 -6.20 -3.78 5.48
CA GLU A 76 -5.60 -2.85 6.43
C GLU A 76 -5.01 -1.62 5.74
N ALA A 77 -4.38 -1.78 4.56
CA ALA A 77 -3.90 -0.67 3.75
C ALA A 77 -5.04 0.29 3.35
N CYS A 78 -6.21 -0.25 2.99
CA CYS A 78 -7.41 0.54 2.73
C CYS A 78 -7.84 1.34 3.97
N ARG A 79 -7.86 0.72 5.16
CA ARG A 79 -8.21 1.41 6.41
C ARG A 79 -7.23 2.54 6.75
N ILE A 80 -5.94 2.35 6.53
CA ILE A 80 -4.90 3.37 6.74
C ILE A 80 -5.14 4.59 5.83
N ILE A 81 -5.39 4.35 4.53
CA ILE A 81 -5.67 5.43 3.57
C ILE A 81 -6.94 6.19 3.98
N LEU A 82 -8.04 5.47 4.26
CA LEU A 82 -9.32 6.09 4.64
C LEU A 82 -9.22 6.91 5.92
N ALA A 83 -8.49 6.44 6.92
CA ALA A 83 -8.28 7.17 8.17
C ALA A 83 -7.43 8.44 7.97
N SER A 84 -6.43 8.40 7.09
CA SER A 84 -5.67 9.59 6.70
C SER A 84 -6.53 10.60 5.95
N GLU A 85 -7.39 10.13 5.04
CA GLU A 85 -8.32 10.98 4.29
C GLU A 85 -9.37 11.63 5.19
N ALA A 86 -9.92 10.90 6.15
CA ALA A 86 -10.87 11.43 7.13
C ALA A 86 -10.26 12.51 8.03
N SER A 87 -8.94 12.51 8.20
CA SER A 87 -8.20 13.50 8.99
C SER A 87 -7.75 14.71 8.14
N SER A 88 -7.88 14.62 6.81
CA SER A 88 -7.45 15.65 5.86
C SER A 88 -8.59 16.62 5.54
N TYR A 89 -8.26 17.87 5.19
CA TYR A 89 -9.28 18.83 4.75
C TYR A 89 -9.93 18.39 3.40
N PRO A 90 -11.25 18.54 3.22
CA PRO A 90 -12.00 18.01 2.07
C PRO A 90 -11.46 18.44 0.70
N ASP A 91 -10.91 19.66 0.60
CA ASP A 91 -10.47 20.24 -0.67
C ASP A 91 -9.06 19.80 -1.12
N ASN A 92 -8.36 18.97 -0.33
CA ASN A 92 -6.94 18.67 -0.57
C ASN A 92 -6.67 17.28 -1.19
N SER A 93 -7.68 16.63 -1.79
CA SER A 93 -7.50 15.28 -2.35
C SER A 93 -6.35 15.24 -3.37
N SER A 94 -5.30 14.48 -3.04
CA SER A 94 -4.11 14.32 -3.89
C SER A 94 -4.22 13.01 -4.65
N SER A 95 -4.09 13.08 -5.98
CA SER A 95 -4.11 11.90 -6.83
C SER A 95 -2.87 11.04 -6.62
N SER A 96 -3.02 9.71 -6.58
CA SER A 96 -1.88 8.80 -6.49
C SER A 96 -2.22 7.42 -7.05
N TRP A 97 -1.37 6.91 -7.94
CA TRP A 97 -1.49 5.55 -8.46
C TRP A 97 -1.32 4.50 -7.36
N LEU A 98 -0.57 4.80 -6.29
CA LEU A 98 -0.44 3.89 -5.15
C LEU A 98 -1.78 3.73 -4.43
N ARG A 99 -2.51 4.84 -4.28
CA ARG A 99 -3.90 4.82 -3.79
C ARG A 99 -4.79 4.01 -4.71
N ASP A 100 -4.74 4.30 -6.01
CA ASP A 100 -5.56 3.62 -7.03
C ASP A 100 -5.31 2.12 -7.02
N LEU A 101 -4.04 1.70 -6.91
CA LEU A 101 -3.62 0.30 -6.83
C LEU A 101 -4.17 -0.40 -5.58
N ILE A 102 -3.96 0.19 -4.39
CA ILE A 102 -4.40 -0.41 -3.12
C ILE A 102 -5.94 -0.51 -3.07
N MET A 103 -6.63 0.52 -3.54
CA MET A 103 -8.09 0.61 -3.56
C MET A 103 -8.75 -0.08 -4.77
N SER A 104 -7.97 -0.65 -5.69
CA SER A 104 -8.48 -1.20 -6.95
C SER A 104 -9.42 -2.38 -6.77
N GLU A 105 -9.33 -3.10 -5.66
CA GLU A 105 -10.19 -4.23 -5.36
C GLU A 105 -11.41 -3.76 -4.57
N TYR A 106 -12.50 -3.54 -5.32
CA TYR A 106 -13.71 -2.88 -4.83
C TYR A 106 -14.31 -3.53 -3.57
N ASN A 107 -14.32 -4.86 -3.47
CA ASN A 107 -14.94 -5.55 -2.33
C ASN A 107 -14.18 -5.27 -1.03
N THR A 108 -12.85 -5.47 -1.04
CA THR A 108 -11.98 -5.14 0.10
C THR A 108 -12.05 -3.65 0.46
N ALA A 109 -11.95 -2.74 -0.53
CA ALA A 109 -12.02 -1.30 -0.27
C ALA A 109 -13.37 -0.89 0.34
N ARG A 110 -14.48 -1.44 -0.16
CA ARG A 110 -15.84 -1.19 0.35
C ARG A 110 -16.03 -1.77 1.75
N GLN A 111 -15.48 -2.93 2.03
CA GLN A 111 -15.54 -3.53 3.37
C GLN A 111 -14.76 -2.66 4.37
N ALA A 112 -13.54 -2.24 4.02
CA ALA A 112 -12.74 -1.36 4.86
C ALA A 112 -13.44 -0.02 5.17
N ALA A 113 -14.19 0.54 4.21
CA ALA A 113 -14.96 1.78 4.40
C ALA A 113 -16.20 1.64 5.30
N ARG A 114 -16.64 0.41 5.57
CA ARG A 114 -17.78 0.14 6.48
C ARG A 114 -17.32 -0.12 7.92
N GLU A 115 -16.05 -0.42 8.12
CA GLU A 115 -15.48 -0.54 9.45
C GLU A 115 -15.34 0.83 10.13
N PRO A 116 -15.28 0.86 11.48
CA PRO A 116 -14.87 2.05 12.19
C PRO A 116 -13.53 2.57 11.67
N ILE A 117 -13.47 3.91 11.48
CA ILE A 117 -12.24 4.61 11.12
C ILE A 117 -11.15 4.19 12.10
N ARG A 118 -10.00 3.78 11.56
CA ARG A 118 -8.85 3.34 12.33
C ARG A 118 -8.47 4.39 13.36
N SER A 119 -8.39 3.96 14.61
CA SER A 119 -8.12 4.83 15.75
C SER A 119 -6.63 4.90 16.08
N THR A 120 -6.21 5.91 16.84
CA THR A 120 -4.80 6.12 17.22
C THR A 120 -4.21 4.98 18.04
N ILE A 121 -5.04 4.15 18.69
CA ILE A 121 -4.57 2.99 19.46
C ILE A 121 -4.10 1.83 18.56
N GLU A 122 -4.61 1.78 17.34
CA GLU A 122 -4.23 0.79 16.34
C GLU A 122 -2.99 1.24 15.54
N ASN A 123 -2.76 2.55 15.47
CA ASN A 123 -1.69 3.14 14.67
C ASN A 123 -0.31 2.98 15.31
N LYS A 124 0.71 2.84 14.45
CA LYS A 124 2.11 3.02 14.87
C LYS A 124 2.43 4.50 15.11
N LEU A 125 1.90 5.37 14.26
CA LEU A 125 2.11 6.80 14.26
C LEU A 125 0.92 7.53 14.88
N PRO A 126 1.16 8.62 15.64
CA PRO A 126 0.06 9.41 16.20
C PRO A 126 -0.76 10.12 15.11
N ILE A 127 -0.15 10.39 13.94
CA ILE A 127 -0.77 11.07 12.80
C ILE A 127 -0.40 10.31 11.53
N LEU A 128 -1.41 9.96 10.72
CA LEU A 128 -1.25 9.27 9.44
C LEU A 128 -0.98 10.25 8.29
N LEU A 129 0.02 11.13 8.46
CA LEU A 129 0.46 12.06 7.42
C LEU A 129 1.98 12.05 7.28
N PRO A 130 2.52 12.10 6.05
CA PRO A 130 3.94 12.33 5.84
C PRO A 130 4.38 13.69 6.39
N LYS A 131 5.66 13.82 6.70
CA LYS A 131 6.21 15.03 7.30
C LYS A 131 5.97 16.27 6.42
N GLY A 132 5.23 17.24 6.95
CA GLY A 132 4.98 18.52 6.29
C GLY A 132 3.91 18.49 5.20
N CYS A 133 3.20 17.37 5.04
CA CYS A 133 2.11 17.20 4.09
C CYS A 133 0.75 17.44 4.77
N LYS A 134 -0.20 18.00 4.02
CA LYS A 134 -1.62 18.18 4.39
C LYS A 134 -2.47 16.95 4.08
N THR A 135 -2.05 16.12 3.12
CA THR A 135 -2.68 14.84 2.81
C THR A 135 -1.66 13.74 2.62
N LEU A 136 -2.11 12.48 2.71
CA LEU A 136 -1.25 11.30 2.59
C LEU A 136 -0.40 11.30 1.32
N PHE A 137 -1.01 11.67 0.20
CA PHE A 137 -0.39 11.56 -1.13
C PHE A 137 0.14 12.89 -1.67
N GLU A 138 0.13 13.96 -0.87
CA GLU A 138 0.72 15.23 -1.28
C GLU A 138 2.20 15.07 -1.60
N SER A 139 2.62 15.58 -2.76
CA SER A 139 4.02 15.47 -3.24
C SER A 139 4.57 14.04 -3.24
N CYS A 140 3.72 13.04 -3.45
CA CYS A 140 4.13 11.64 -3.48
C CYS A 140 5.17 11.40 -4.61
N PRO A 141 6.40 10.98 -4.28
CA PRO A 141 7.47 10.81 -5.26
C PRO A 141 7.15 9.71 -6.27
N LEU A 142 6.42 8.68 -5.86
CA LEU A 142 5.99 7.60 -6.73
C LEU A 142 5.04 8.10 -7.82
N GLU A 143 4.05 8.94 -7.48
CA GLU A 143 3.15 9.54 -8.49
C GLU A 143 3.94 10.44 -9.43
N ALA A 144 4.81 11.31 -8.89
CA ALA A 144 5.60 12.22 -9.70
C ALA A 144 6.49 11.49 -10.72
N GLN A 145 7.13 10.38 -10.32
CA GLN A 145 8.00 9.59 -11.19
C GLN A 145 7.23 8.89 -12.31
N LEU A 146 6.09 8.27 -12.02
CA LEU A 146 5.25 7.64 -13.05
C LEU A 146 4.69 8.68 -14.04
N GLN A 147 4.22 9.82 -13.53
CA GLN A 147 3.70 10.90 -14.38
C GLN A 147 4.80 11.48 -15.28
N ALA A 148 6.02 11.68 -14.78
CA ALA A 148 7.15 12.10 -15.58
C ALA A 148 7.49 11.07 -16.67
N TYR A 149 7.47 9.78 -16.33
CA TYR A 149 7.73 8.69 -17.28
C TYR A 149 6.70 8.64 -18.41
N LEU A 150 5.40 8.73 -18.08
CA LEU A 150 4.30 8.74 -19.05
C LEU A 150 4.38 9.94 -19.99
N ARG A 151 4.66 11.14 -19.46
CA ARG A 151 4.79 12.36 -20.27
C ARG A 151 5.97 12.30 -21.24
N ALA A 152 7.10 11.72 -20.81
CA ALA A 152 8.28 11.56 -21.66
C ALA A 152 8.04 10.64 -22.87
N HIS A 153 7.01 9.79 -22.83
CA HIS A 153 6.69 8.81 -23.89
C HIS A 153 5.35 9.10 -24.58
N ARG A 154 4.82 10.34 -24.47
CA ARG A 154 3.47 10.70 -24.96
C ARG A 154 3.36 10.71 -26.50
N SER A 155 4.44 10.95 -27.22
CA SER A 155 4.37 11.41 -28.62
C SER A 155 4.61 10.34 -29.68
N ASP A 156 5.47 9.34 -29.42
CA ASP A 156 5.96 8.44 -30.48
C ASP A 156 5.73 6.94 -30.21
N ASP A 157 5.63 6.53 -28.94
CA ASP A 157 5.41 5.13 -28.53
C ASP A 157 4.90 5.08 -27.09
N PRO A 158 3.57 5.14 -26.86
CA PRO A 158 3.01 5.10 -25.51
C PRO A 158 3.38 3.76 -24.85
N PRO A 159 3.86 3.78 -23.61
CA PRO A 159 4.37 2.58 -22.97
C PRO A 159 3.24 1.57 -22.73
N THR A 160 3.53 0.31 -23.07
CA THR A 160 2.66 -0.84 -22.81
C THR A 160 2.43 -1.04 -21.31
N ASP A 161 1.36 -1.74 -20.95
CA ASP A 161 1.08 -2.10 -19.55
C ASP A 161 2.27 -2.79 -18.88
N LEU A 162 2.87 -3.77 -19.56
CA LEU A 162 4.04 -4.49 -19.07
C LEU A 162 5.22 -3.54 -18.78
N ARG A 163 5.52 -2.62 -19.71
CA ARG A 163 6.62 -1.66 -19.54
C ARG A 163 6.36 -0.70 -18.38
N LEU A 164 5.10 -0.34 -18.14
CA LEU A 164 4.71 0.47 -16.98
C LEU A 164 4.80 -0.30 -15.67
N GLN A 165 4.36 -1.56 -15.63
CA GLN A 165 4.51 -2.43 -14.47
C GLN A 165 6.00 -2.60 -14.11
N GLU A 166 6.86 -2.91 -15.09
CA GLU A 166 8.31 -3.01 -14.90
C GLU A 166 8.93 -1.70 -14.38
N ASN A 167 8.50 -0.56 -14.92
CA ASN A 167 8.96 0.76 -14.48
C ASN A 167 8.57 1.02 -13.01
N VAL A 168 7.31 0.78 -12.66
CA VAL A 168 6.80 1.01 -11.30
C VAL A 168 7.38 0.02 -10.29
N THR A 169 7.54 -1.25 -10.64
CA THR A 169 8.26 -2.23 -9.82
C THR A 169 9.66 -1.73 -9.47
N ARG A 170 10.41 -1.21 -10.46
CA ARG A 170 11.73 -0.64 -10.24
C ARG A 170 11.69 0.59 -9.32
N GLN A 171 10.70 1.46 -9.49
CA GLN A 171 10.53 2.65 -8.63
C GLN A 171 10.23 2.27 -7.17
N ILE A 172 9.38 1.27 -6.93
CA ILE A 172 9.09 0.76 -5.58
C ILE A 172 10.38 0.26 -4.94
N GLN A 173 11.13 -0.60 -5.64
CA GLN A 173 12.41 -1.13 -5.13
C GLN A 173 13.44 -0.04 -4.87
N GLN A 174 13.57 0.95 -5.76
CA GLN A 174 14.48 2.08 -5.56
C GLN A 174 14.08 2.93 -4.35
N THR A 175 12.79 3.18 -4.17
CA THR A 175 12.27 3.94 -3.03
C THR A 175 12.50 3.19 -1.72
N GLU A 176 12.28 1.88 -1.71
CA GLU A 176 12.55 1.00 -0.57
C GLU A 176 14.04 1.01 -0.20
N ASN A 177 14.93 0.85 -1.18
CA ASN A 177 16.38 0.87 -0.96
C ASN A 177 16.91 2.21 -0.41
N GLN A 178 16.19 3.30 -0.68
CA GLN A 178 16.50 4.65 -0.15
C GLN A 178 15.77 4.94 1.17
N SER A 179 14.85 4.07 1.58
CA SER A 179 14.12 4.22 2.82
C SER A 179 14.97 3.82 4.02
N THR A 180 14.83 4.59 5.08
CA THR A 180 15.45 4.31 6.38
C THR A 180 14.57 3.42 7.26
N LEU A 181 13.32 3.17 6.86
CA LEU A 181 12.34 2.39 7.62
C LEU A 181 12.31 0.90 7.24
N THR A 182 13.07 0.50 6.21
CA THR A 182 13.24 -0.87 5.66
C THR A 182 12.04 -1.80 5.90
N ALA A 183 11.13 -1.83 4.95
CA ALA A 183 9.89 -2.61 4.92
C ALA A 183 9.82 -3.49 3.64
N GLN A 184 10.92 -4.17 3.30
CA GLN A 184 11.05 -5.02 2.10
C GLN A 184 9.84 -5.94 1.84
N PRO A 185 9.25 -6.62 2.84
CA PRO A 185 8.10 -7.47 2.57
C PRO A 185 6.85 -6.72 2.07
N ILE A 186 6.68 -5.46 2.49
CA ILE A 186 5.61 -4.59 1.96
C ILE A 186 5.92 -4.14 0.53
N ALA A 187 7.20 -3.87 0.24
CA ALA A 187 7.64 -3.57 -1.13
C ALA A 187 7.33 -4.74 -2.07
N ASP A 188 7.68 -5.96 -1.68
CA ASP A 188 7.43 -7.18 -2.46
C ASP A 188 5.93 -7.44 -2.64
N TRP A 189 5.13 -7.23 -1.58
CA TRP A 189 3.67 -7.30 -1.66
C TRP A 189 3.10 -6.29 -2.66
N LEU A 190 3.55 -5.03 -2.63
CA LEU A 190 3.12 -4.00 -3.59
C LEU A 190 3.51 -4.34 -5.02
N VAL A 191 4.72 -4.88 -5.24
CA VAL A 191 5.16 -5.38 -6.54
C VAL A 191 4.24 -6.52 -7.02
N GLY A 192 3.85 -7.43 -6.12
CA GLY A 192 2.85 -8.45 -6.40
C GLY A 192 1.52 -7.85 -6.87
N LEU A 193 1.04 -6.78 -6.21
CA LEU A 193 -0.19 -6.08 -6.63
C LEU A 193 -0.05 -5.43 -8.00
N VAL A 194 1.07 -4.74 -8.25
CA VAL A 194 1.39 -4.08 -9.53
C VAL A 194 1.30 -5.07 -10.69
N ASN A 195 1.85 -6.28 -10.50
CA ASN A 195 1.91 -7.30 -11.54
C ASN A 195 0.59 -8.08 -11.68
N PHE A 196 -0.27 -8.07 -10.65
CA PHE A 196 -1.53 -8.80 -10.66
C PHE A 196 -2.64 -8.11 -11.47
N SER A 197 -2.62 -6.77 -11.57
CA SER A 197 -3.65 -6.00 -12.27
C SER A 197 -3.07 -4.80 -13.01
N THR A 198 -3.72 -4.41 -14.10
CA THR A 198 -3.43 -3.18 -14.87
C THR A 198 -4.50 -2.10 -14.72
N THR A 199 -5.59 -2.36 -13.99
CA THR A 199 -6.74 -1.43 -13.89
C THR A 199 -6.37 -0.06 -13.33
N TRP A 200 -5.41 -0.01 -12.40
CA TRP A 200 -4.89 1.23 -11.81
C TRP A 200 -4.14 2.13 -12.82
N LEU A 201 -3.62 1.55 -13.92
CA LEU A 201 -2.90 2.31 -14.96
C LEU A 201 -3.81 3.24 -15.75
N GLU A 202 -5.09 2.93 -15.88
CA GLU A 202 -6.05 3.75 -16.63
C GLU A 202 -6.14 5.16 -16.03
N SER A 203 -6.31 5.25 -14.70
CA SER A 203 -6.35 6.52 -13.99
C SER A 203 -5.00 7.26 -14.09
N SER A 204 -3.88 6.56 -14.01
CA SER A 204 -2.55 7.18 -14.17
C SER A 204 -2.34 7.79 -15.55
N ARG A 205 -2.74 7.07 -16.61
CA ARG A 205 -2.66 7.55 -18.00
C ARG A 205 -3.55 8.76 -18.23
N PHE A 206 -4.78 8.72 -17.72
CA PHE A 206 -5.70 9.85 -17.80
C PHE A 206 -5.10 11.11 -17.18
N ARG A 207 -4.52 11.00 -15.97
CA ARG A 207 -3.82 12.12 -15.31
C ARG A 207 -2.62 12.64 -16.10
N ALA A 208 -1.90 11.78 -16.81
CA ALA A 208 -0.77 12.19 -17.64
C ALA A 208 -1.19 12.98 -18.88
N GLN A 209 -2.43 12.80 -19.35
CA GLN A 209 -2.98 13.49 -20.52
C GLN A 209 -3.63 14.83 -20.16
N ALA A 210 -4.17 14.95 -18.94
CA ALA A 210 -4.91 16.13 -18.45
C ALA A 210 -4.01 17.33 -18.08
N LEU A 211 -2.68 17.15 -18.10
CA LEU A 211 -1.66 18.16 -17.83
C LEU A 211 -0.73 18.32 -19.04
#